data_AF-A0A482ZTG5-F1
#
_entry.id   AF-A0A482ZTG5-F1
#
_cell.length_a   1.000
_cell.length_b   1.000
_cell.length_c   1.000
_cell.angle_alpha   90.00
_cell.angle_beta   90.00
_cell.angle_gamma   90.00
#
_symmetry.space_group_name_H-M   'P 1'
#
loop_
_entity.id
_entity.type
_entity.pdbx_description
1 polymer ?
#
loop_
_entity_poly.entity_id
_entity_poly.type
_entity_poly.pdbx_seq_one_letter_code
_entity_poly.pdbx_strand_id
1 'polypeptide(L)'
;MSKITEKLIKMKDKWEKLNITPYFVKAHHFASEKFDSKIPTLYEHYDYCIDKNIQGENIQTLDRCLNIAKLCSDGLDIDNAIKQSWVEYPVLKV
;
A
#
# COMPACT_ATOMS: atom_id res chain seq x y z
N MET A 1 -8.03 1.49 19.94
CA MET A 1 -7.30 1.17 18.69
C MET A 1 -7.11 2.47 17.92
N SER A 2 -5.96 2.71 17.27
CA SER A 2 -5.76 3.95 16.52
C SER A 2 -6.45 3.87 15.14
N LYS A 3 -6.85 5.01 14.56
CA LYS A 3 -7.38 5.07 13.19
C LYS A 3 -6.40 4.51 12.15
N ILE A 4 -5.10 4.63 12.40
CA ILE A 4 -4.04 4.10 11.53
C ILE A 4 -4.02 2.57 11.61
N THR A 5 -4.11 2.02 12.83
CA THR A 5 -4.20 0.57 13.07
C THR A 5 -5.41 -0.03 12.34
N GLU A 6 -6.57 0.62 12.44
CA GLU A 6 -7.79 0.18 11.72
C GLU A 6 -7.61 0.21 10.20
N LYS A 7 -7.00 1.28 9.66
CA LYS A 7 -6.68 1.36 8.23
C LYS A 7 -5.72 0.26 7.79
N LEU A 8 -4.69 -0.03 8.58
CA LEU A 8 -3.69 -1.05 8.27
C LEU A 8 -4.30 -2.45 8.20
N ILE A 9 -5.12 -2.81 9.19
CA ILE A 9 -5.87 -4.07 9.22
C ILE A 9 -6.78 -4.16 7.99
N LYS A 10 -7.56 -3.11 7.72
CA LYS A 10 -8.45 -3.05 6.56
C LYS A 10 -7.69 -3.19 5.23
N MET A 11 -6.51 -2.60 5.13
CA MET A 11 -5.67 -2.69 3.93
C MET A 11 -5.22 -4.13 3.70
N LYS A 12 -4.64 -4.78 4.72
CA LYS A 12 -4.22 -6.18 4.65
C LYS A 12 -5.38 -7.10 4.26
N ASP A 13 -6.51 -7.00 4.96
CA ASP A 13 -7.69 -7.84 4.72
C ASP A 13 -8.22 -7.72 3.29
N LYS A 14 -8.24 -6.50 2.73
CA LYS A 14 -8.69 -6.27 1.36
C LYS A 14 -7.74 -6.88 0.34
N TRP A 15 -6.44 -6.72 0.54
CA TRP A 15 -5.43 -7.27 -0.35
C TRP A 15 -5.46 -8.79 -0.40
N GLU A 16 -5.65 -9.43 0.77
CA GLU A 16 -5.81 -10.88 0.88
C GLU A 16 -7.09 -11.36 0.17
N LYS A 17 -8.23 -10.72 0.43
CA LYS A 17 -9.52 -11.10 -0.18
C LYS A 17 -9.53 -10.97 -1.70
N LEU A 18 -8.81 -10.00 -2.24
CA LEU A 18 -8.68 -9.77 -3.67
C LEU A 18 -7.57 -10.62 -4.33
N ASN A 19 -6.82 -11.42 -3.54
CA ASN A 19 -5.66 -12.18 -4.01
C ASN A 19 -4.60 -11.32 -4.72
N ILE A 20 -4.43 -10.05 -4.31
CA ILE A 20 -3.46 -9.12 -4.90
C ILE A 20 -2.19 -8.95 -4.04
N THR A 21 -2.06 -9.70 -2.94
CA THR A 21 -0.90 -9.68 -2.03
C THR A 21 0.47 -9.73 -2.74
N PRO A 22 0.70 -10.56 -3.78
CA PRO A 22 2.00 -10.60 -4.47
C PRO A 22 2.43 -9.28 -5.12
N TYR A 23 1.48 -8.40 -5.41
CA TYR A 23 1.73 -7.11 -6.08
C TYR A 23 2.12 -5.99 -5.11
N PHE A 24 2.17 -6.26 -3.80
CA PHE A 24 2.42 -5.23 -2.79
C PHE A 24 3.77 -4.54 -2.99
N VAL A 25 4.77 -5.29 -3.45
CA VAL A 25 6.09 -4.77 -3.76
C VAL A 25 6.08 -3.68 -4.84
N LYS A 26 5.08 -3.66 -5.72
CA LYS A 26 4.91 -2.59 -6.73
C LYS A 26 4.21 -1.35 -6.17
N ALA A 27 3.54 -1.47 -5.03
CA ALA A 27 2.79 -0.40 -4.39
C ALA A 27 3.56 0.27 -3.25
N HIS A 28 4.58 -0.38 -2.69
CA HIS A 28 5.39 0.18 -1.61
C HIS A 28 6.22 1.39 -2.08
N HIS A 29 6.46 2.38 -1.21
CA HIS A 29 7.26 3.57 -1.57
C HIS A 29 8.69 3.22 -2.03
N PHE A 30 9.29 2.15 -1.51
CA PHE A 30 10.58 1.62 -1.98
C PHE A 30 10.58 1.07 -3.41
N ALA A 31 9.42 0.92 -4.06
CA ALA A 31 9.36 0.63 -5.49
C ALA A 31 9.74 1.84 -6.36
N SER A 32 9.82 3.04 -5.78
CA SER A 32 10.35 4.22 -6.46
C SER A 32 11.87 4.12 -6.60
N GLU A 33 12.40 4.53 -7.76
CA GLU A 33 13.84 4.62 -8.05
C GLU A 33 14.64 5.48 -7.05
N LYS A 34 13.96 6.22 -6.19
CA LYS A 34 14.56 7.04 -5.13
C LYS A 34 15.17 6.22 -3.99
N PHE A 35 14.84 4.93 -3.88
CA PHE A 35 15.29 4.08 -2.79
C PHE A 35 16.06 2.88 -3.34
N ASP A 36 17.17 2.54 -2.68
CA ASP A 36 17.96 1.32 -2.95
C ASP A 36 17.72 0.22 -1.90
N SER A 37 16.52 0.23 -1.31
CA SER A 37 16.16 -0.65 -0.20
C SER A 37 15.41 -1.89 -0.69
N LYS A 38 15.64 -3.02 -0.02
CA LYS A 38 14.80 -4.21 -0.21
C LYS A 38 13.34 -3.85 0.06
N ILE A 39 12.47 -4.12 -0.90
CA ILE A 39 11.04 -3.85 -0.78
C ILE A 39 10.40 -4.93 0.12
N PRO A 40 9.70 -4.55 1.20
CA PRO A 40 9.00 -5.51 2.05
C PRO A 40 7.78 -6.09 1.34
N THR A 41 7.42 -7.31 1.70
CA THR A 41 6.12 -7.92 1.42
C THR A 41 5.00 -7.23 2.22
N LEU A 42 3.74 -7.52 1.87
CA LEU A 42 2.57 -7.03 2.62
C LEU A 42 2.66 -7.38 4.11
N TYR A 43 3.08 -8.62 4.42
CA TYR A 43 3.16 -9.13 5.78
C TYR A 43 4.29 -8.47 6.56
N GLU A 44 5.49 -8.37 5.97
CA GLU A 44 6.61 -7.65 6.60
C GLU A 44 6.27 -6.18 6.86
N HIS A 45 5.57 -5.53 5.92
CA HIS A 45 5.10 -4.15 6.11
C HIS A 45 4.03 -4.05 7.20
N TYR A 46 3.06 -4.98 7.22
CA TYR A 46 2.02 -5.03 8.24
C TYR A 46 2.62 -5.22 9.64
N ASP A 47 3.48 -6.22 9.82
CA ASP A 47 4.13 -6.53 11.09
C ASP A 47 5.03 -5.37 11.56
N TYR A 48 5.66 -4.66 10.61
CA TYR A 48 6.41 -3.46 10.94
C TYR A 48 5.51 -2.32 11.41
N CYS A 49 4.33 -2.13 10.81
CA CYS A 49 3.47 -0.97 11.05
C CYS A 49 2.46 -1.17 12.19
N ILE A 50 2.06 -2.42 12.46
CA ILE A 50 1.09 -2.73 13.51
C ILE A 50 1.65 -2.25 14.85
N ASP A 51 0.82 -1.52 15.60
CA ASP A 51 1.17 -0.87 16.88
C ASP A 51 2.26 0.22 16.84
N LYS A 52 2.71 0.64 15.65
CA LYS A 52 3.59 1.82 15.51
C LYS A 52 2.81 3.07 15.13
N ASN A 53 3.31 4.22 15.59
CA ASN A 53 2.86 5.53 15.13
C ASN A 53 3.52 5.89 13.79
N ILE A 54 3.13 5.21 12.71
CA ILE A 54 3.70 5.42 11.38
C ILE A 54 3.36 6.81 10.81
N GLN A 55 4.27 7.37 10.05
CA GLN A 55 4.16 8.68 9.41
C GLN A 55 4.78 8.66 8.01
N GLY A 56 4.66 9.77 7.28
CA GLY A 56 5.34 9.98 6.00
C GLY A 56 4.98 8.93 4.95
N GLU A 57 6.01 8.34 4.35
CA GLU A 57 5.94 7.41 3.23
C GLU A 57 5.19 6.12 3.57
N ASN A 58 5.16 5.71 4.85
CA ASN A 58 4.38 4.55 5.29
C ASN A 58 2.87 4.84 5.25
N ILE A 59 2.44 6.05 5.64
CA ILE A 59 1.03 6.46 5.52
C ILE A 59 0.63 6.57 4.05
N GLN A 60 1.51 7.09 3.21
CA GLN A 60 1.24 7.15 1.77
C GLN A 60 1.17 5.77 1.12
N THR A 61 2.06 4.84 1.49
CA THR A 61 1.95 3.43 1.07
C THR A 61 0.59 2.88 1.46
N LEU A 62 0.14 3.11 2.70
CA LEU A 62 -1.15 2.63 3.19
C LEU A 62 -2.32 3.20 2.38
N ASP A 63 -2.34 4.51 2.14
CA ASP A 63 -3.41 5.16 1.36
C ASP A 63 -3.41 4.69 -0.10
N ARG A 64 -2.22 4.56 -0.72
CA ARG A 64 -2.06 4.00 -2.07
C ARG A 64 -2.60 2.57 -2.15
N CYS A 65 -2.25 1.73 -1.18
CA CYS A 65 -2.70 0.34 -1.13
C CYS A 65 -4.22 0.23 -0.96
N LEU A 66 -4.83 1.10 -0.16
CA LEU A 66 -6.29 1.17 -0.02
C LEU A 66 -6.97 1.60 -1.32
N ASN A 67 -6.36 2.52 -2.07
CA ASN A 67 -6.87 2.94 -3.38
C ASN A 67 -6.78 1.84 -4.43
N ILE A 68 -5.64 1.14 -4.50
CA ILE A 68 -5.46 -0.03 -5.38
C ILE A 68 -6.57 -1.05 -5.11
N ALA A 69 -6.76 -1.41 -3.83
CA ALA A 69 -7.78 -2.37 -3.45
C ALA A 69 -9.20 -1.91 -3.82
N LYS A 70 -9.48 -0.60 -3.73
CA LYS A 70 -10.75 -0.03 -4.19
C LYS A 70 -10.91 -0.19 -5.70
N LEU A 71 -9.94 0.26 -6.49
CA LEU A 71 -9.98 0.18 -7.95
C LEU A 71 -10.13 -1.27 -8.45
N CYS A 72 -9.41 -2.22 -7.84
CA CYS A 72 -9.58 -3.64 -8.14
C CYS A 72 -10.96 -4.18 -7.75
N SER A 73 -11.53 -3.72 -6.62
CA SER A 73 -12.91 -4.07 -6.26
C SER A 73 -13.93 -3.53 -7.27
N ASP A 74 -13.62 -2.38 -7.88
CA ASP A 74 -14.45 -1.72 -8.90
C ASP A 74 -14.23 -2.32 -10.31
N GLY A 75 -13.39 -3.36 -10.44
CA GLY A 75 -13.18 -4.14 -11.67
C GLY A 75 -11.95 -3.75 -12.49
N LEU A 76 -11.10 -2.84 -12.01
CA LEU A 76 -9.86 -2.49 -12.69
C LEU A 76 -8.79 -3.59 -12.47
N ASP A 77 -8.05 -3.94 -13.52
CA ASP A 77 -6.93 -4.87 -13.36
C ASP A 77 -5.81 -4.27 -12.49
N ILE A 78 -5.02 -5.16 -11.88
CA ILE A 78 -4.05 -4.80 -10.87
C ILE A 78 -2.95 -3.85 -11.38
N ASP A 79 -2.48 -4.03 -12.61
CA ASP A 79 -1.41 -3.19 -13.15
C ASP A 79 -1.92 -1.76 -13.43
N ASN A 80 -3.13 -1.62 -13.97
CA ASN A 80 -3.76 -0.31 -14.14
C ASN A 80 -4.13 0.34 -12.80
N ALA A 81 -4.61 -0.43 -11.82
CA ALA A 81 -4.92 0.07 -10.48
C ALA A 81 -3.66 0.60 -9.76
N ILE A 82 -2.52 -0.08 -9.89
CA ILE A 82 -1.23 0.37 -9.35
C ILE A 82 -0.81 1.66 -10.04
N LYS A 83 -0.81 1.69 -11.38
CA LYS A 83 -0.42 2.87 -12.15
C LYS A 83 -1.24 4.10 -11.76
N GLN A 84 -2.56 3.95 -11.70
CA GLN A 84 -3.45 5.06 -11.32
C GLN A 84 -3.20 5.51 -9.87
N SER A 85 -3.03 4.57 -8.95
CA SER A 85 -2.81 4.91 -7.54
C SER A 85 -1.47 5.60 -7.29
N TRP A 86 -0.46 5.36 -8.12
CA TRP A 86 0.80 6.12 -8.07
C TRP A 86 0.65 7.59 -8.48
N VAL A 87 -0.28 7.90 -9.38
CA VAL A 87 -0.62 9.28 -9.76
C VAL A 87 -1.36 9.99 -8.62
N GLU A 88 -2.33 9.31 -8.00
CA GLU A 88 -3.15 9.89 -6.94
C GLU A 88 -2.41 10.00 -5.60
N TYR A 89 -1.53 9.05 -5.31
CA TYR A 89 -0.79 8.94 -4.05
C TYR A 89 0.73 8.76 -4.28
N PRO A 90 1.45 9.77 -4.80
CA PRO A 90 2.90 9.68 -5.03
C PRO A 90 3.71 9.70 -3.71
N VAL A 91 4.98 9.26 -3.73
CA VAL A 91 5.89 9.29 -2.55
C VAL A 91 6.12 10.73 -2.02
N LEU A 92 6.14 11.70 -2.94
CA LEU A 92 6.22 13.12 -2.63
C LEU A 92 5.25 13.83 -3.57
N LYS A 93 4.41 14.72 -3.04
CA LYS A 93 3.70 15.68 -3.89
C LYS A 93 4.78 16.57 -4.51
N VAL A 94 4.96 16.45 -5.82
CA VAL A 94 5.73 17.43 -6.59
C VAL A 94 4.94 18.73 -6.60
#